data_AF-A0A5C7MUN4-F1
#
_entry.id   AF-A0A5C7MUN4-F1
#
_cell.length_a   1.000
_cell.length_b   1.000
_cell.length_c   1.000
_cell.angle_alpha   90.00
_cell.angle_beta   90.00
_cell.angle_gamma   90.00
#
_symmetry.space_group_name_H-M   'P 1'
#
loop_
_entity.id
_entity.type
_entity.pdbx_description
1 polymer ?
#
loop_
_entity_poly.entity_id
_entity_poly.type
_entity_poly.pdbx_seq_one_letter_code
_entity_poly.pdbx_strand_id
1 'polypeptide(L)'
;MLADESFEQSLLNELRAIESFRRRYASEQPAARVDAQDPDVQRLIEVLAFSAVRTRQALHNNVRATWRRVLGSFFAPLLNPLPAMALLQAQVTARMTESMVLPAGTPVQVTSSDSFVASFQTLAELRVVPMTLERCEVLRAPQGLRLTLSFMSRLSRPDAVGTLRLGLHYLDDYLAALSVFVQLRTHLQRAFVVYDSPVTEGSDGPSCAVEFGPTFDDSYAADERNPLTAVRSFFHFPQQELLLQVQVPPSGRPWNRMTLCFDMSPKWPRRPAPFRELFQPFVVPVCNLRRSPAAPILCDGTQDAYPIHFVHSAASYRLHSIDGVYRITSNGLVPIPQTTLREATPSYELEHVHIPNAGGQSASETSALILRMPSALVDPAQI
;
A
#
# COMPACT_ATOMS: atom_id res chain seq x y z
N MET A 1 -7.31 8.23 -19.68
CA MET A 1 -7.62 6.80 -19.46
C MET A 1 -8.64 6.44 -20.53
N LEU A 2 -8.18 5.95 -21.70
CA LEU A 2 -9.11 5.49 -22.73
C LEU A 2 -9.77 4.23 -22.15
N ALA A 3 -11.10 4.22 -22.03
CA ALA A 3 -11.83 3.01 -21.68
C ALA A 3 -11.38 1.90 -22.62
N ASP A 4 -11.04 0.74 -22.08
CA ASP A 4 -10.84 -0.46 -22.90
C ASP A 4 -12.21 -0.79 -23.49
N GLU A 5 -12.44 -0.32 -24.72
CA GLU A 5 -13.60 -0.77 -25.50
C GLU A 5 -13.53 -2.29 -25.60
N SER A 6 -14.64 -2.95 -25.29
CA SER A 6 -14.66 -4.41 -25.38
C SER A 6 -14.40 -4.84 -26.83
N PHE A 7 -13.80 -6.02 -27.02
CA PHE A 7 -13.59 -6.58 -28.36
C PHE A 7 -14.85 -6.55 -29.21
N GLU A 8 -16.01 -6.82 -28.61
CA GLU A 8 -17.31 -6.77 -29.26
C GLU A 8 -17.67 -5.37 -29.76
N GLN A 9 -17.41 -4.33 -28.96
CA GLN A 9 -17.64 -2.94 -29.38
C GLN A 9 -16.75 -2.57 -30.57
N SER A 10 -15.46 -2.90 -30.50
CA SER A 10 -14.54 -2.67 -31.61
C SER A 10 -14.95 -3.42 -32.88
N LEU A 11 -15.44 -4.66 -32.75
CA LEU A 11 -15.94 -5.45 -33.87
C LEU A 11 -17.19 -4.86 -34.50
N LEU A 12 -18.17 -4.46 -33.69
CA LEU A 12 -19.39 -3.80 -34.18
C LEU A 12 -19.09 -2.48 -34.88
N ASN A 13 -18.14 -1.71 -34.35
CA ASN A 13 -17.68 -0.47 -34.97
C ASN A 13 -17.02 -0.74 -36.33
N GLU A 14 -16.19 -1.78 -36.44
CA GLU A 14 -15.56 -2.17 -37.70
C GLU A 14 -16.59 -2.62 -38.75
N LEU A 15 -17.54 -3.48 -38.38
CA LEU A 15 -18.60 -3.94 -39.29
C LEU A 15 -19.46 -2.78 -39.80
N ARG A 16 -19.81 -1.82 -38.92
CA ARG A 16 -20.50 -0.59 -39.31
C ARG A 16 -19.68 0.26 -40.27
N ALA A 17 -18.37 0.39 -40.03
CA ALA A 17 -17.47 1.12 -40.90
C ALA A 17 -17.41 0.48 -42.31
N ILE A 18 -17.26 -0.85 -42.38
CA ILE A 18 -17.25 -1.59 -43.64
C ILE A 18 -18.58 -1.40 -44.40
N GLU A 19 -19.71 -1.51 -43.72
CA GLU A 19 -21.04 -1.33 -44.33
C GLU A 19 -21.24 0.11 -44.85
N SER A 20 -20.81 1.12 -44.08
CA SER A 20 -20.87 2.52 -44.53
C SER A 20 -19.97 2.80 -45.73
N PHE A 21 -18.75 2.24 -45.74
CA PHE A 21 -17.85 2.31 -46.89
C PHE A 21 -18.49 1.69 -48.13
N ARG A 22 -19.10 0.51 -47.97
CA ARG A 22 -19.77 -0.20 -49.05
C ARG A 22 -20.91 0.63 -49.65
N ARG A 23 -21.78 1.22 -48.83
CA ARG A 23 -22.89 2.07 -49.30
C ARG A 23 -22.38 3.25 -50.12
N ARG A 24 -21.33 3.92 -49.63
CA ARG A 24 -20.69 5.03 -50.36
C ARG A 24 -20.09 4.55 -51.69
N TYR A 25 -19.33 3.46 -51.68
CA TYR A 25 -18.73 2.89 -52.88
C TYR A 25 -19.78 2.51 -53.94
N ALA A 26 -20.88 1.88 -53.53
CA ALA A 26 -21.98 1.52 -54.43
C ALA A 26 -22.72 2.75 -55.02
N SER A 27 -22.70 3.89 -54.33
CA SER A 27 -23.25 5.15 -54.85
C SER A 27 -22.33 5.82 -55.87
N GLU A 28 -21.02 5.72 -55.66
CA GLU A 28 -19.99 6.32 -56.52
C GLU A 28 -19.69 5.46 -57.77
N GLN A 29 -19.84 4.14 -57.67
CA GLN A 29 -19.54 3.18 -58.74
C GLN A 29 -20.72 2.23 -59.00
N PRO A 30 -21.78 2.67 -59.71
CA PRO A 30 -22.99 1.87 -59.91
C PRO A 30 -22.78 0.59 -60.72
N ALA A 31 -21.76 0.57 -61.60
CA ALA A 31 -21.43 -0.57 -62.44
C ALA A 31 -20.72 -1.72 -61.68
N ALA A 32 -20.19 -1.46 -60.47
CA ALA A 32 -19.45 -2.43 -59.66
C ALA A 32 -20.26 -2.88 -58.43
N ARG A 33 -21.59 -2.93 -58.53
CA ARG A 33 -22.46 -3.37 -57.44
C ARG A 33 -22.24 -4.84 -57.12
N VAL A 34 -21.67 -5.11 -55.95
CA VAL A 34 -21.58 -6.45 -55.36
C VAL A 34 -22.90 -6.78 -54.68
N ASP A 35 -23.50 -7.92 -55.02
CA ASP A 35 -24.76 -8.38 -54.43
C ASP A 35 -24.60 -8.63 -52.93
N ALA A 36 -25.62 -8.28 -52.14
CA ALA A 36 -25.57 -8.23 -50.68
C ALA A 36 -25.94 -9.53 -49.98
N GLN A 37 -26.45 -10.51 -50.72
CA GLN A 37 -27.12 -11.67 -50.12
C GLN A 37 -26.31 -12.96 -50.19
N ASP A 38 -25.04 -12.91 -50.61
CA ASP A 38 -24.19 -14.09 -50.55
C ASP A 38 -23.72 -14.32 -49.09
N PRO A 39 -24.19 -15.40 -48.43
CA PRO A 39 -23.83 -15.70 -47.05
C PRO A 39 -22.34 -15.98 -46.88
N ASP A 40 -21.65 -16.50 -47.90
CA ASP A 40 -20.22 -16.83 -47.81
C ASP A 40 -19.37 -15.56 -47.93
N VAL A 41 -19.77 -14.60 -48.76
CA VAL A 41 -19.13 -13.27 -48.79
C VAL A 41 -19.32 -12.53 -47.47
N GLN A 42 -20.51 -12.62 -46.86
CA GLN A 42 -20.75 -12.01 -45.55
C GLN A 42 -19.84 -12.62 -44.47
N ARG A 43 -19.72 -13.95 -44.44
CA ARG A 43 -18.81 -14.66 -43.53
C ARG A 43 -17.36 -14.24 -43.74
N LEU A 44 -16.91 -14.09 -44.99
CA LEU A 44 -15.55 -13.62 -45.28
C LEU A 44 -15.30 -12.20 -44.77
N ILE A 45 -16.27 -11.30 -44.91
CA ILE A 45 -16.20 -9.93 -44.38
C ILE A 45 -16.14 -9.94 -42.85
N GLU A 46 -16.97 -10.77 -42.20
CA GLU A 46 -16.96 -10.92 -40.74
C GLU A 46 -15.62 -11.45 -40.23
N VAL A 47 -15.05 -12.47 -40.88
CA VAL A 47 -13.72 -13.00 -40.54
C VAL A 47 -12.61 -11.96 -40.76
N LEU A 48 -12.69 -11.18 -41.84
CA LEU A 48 -11.72 -10.12 -42.11
C LEU A 48 -11.82 -9.00 -41.06
N ALA A 49 -13.03 -8.57 -40.71
CA ALA A 49 -13.26 -7.58 -39.66
C ALA A 49 -12.75 -8.07 -38.31
N PHE A 50 -13.06 -9.32 -37.95
CA PHE A 50 -12.57 -9.96 -36.72
C PHE A 50 -11.03 -9.99 -36.68
N SER A 51 -10.38 -10.41 -37.76
CA SER A 51 -8.91 -10.46 -37.87
C SER A 51 -8.28 -9.07 -37.77
N ALA A 52 -8.85 -8.08 -38.44
CA ALA A 52 -8.39 -6.69 -38.41
C ALA A 52 -8.49 -6.10 -37.00
N VAL A 53 -9.63 -6.29 -36.33
CA VAL A 53 -9.86 -5.82 -34.95
C VAL A 53 -8.90 -6.52 -33.98
N ARG A 54 -8.77 -7.85 -34.07
CA ARG A 54 -7.85 -8.63 -33.24
C ARG A 54 -6.40 -8.18 -33.42
N THR A 55 -5.96 -7.96 -34.65
CA THR A 55 -4.60 -7.50 -34.96
C THR A 55 -4.36 -6.09 -34.41
N ARG A 56 -5.34 -5.19 -34.60
CA ARG A 56 -5.26 -3.81 -34.08
C ARG A 56 -5.17 -3.79 -32.56
N GLN A 57 -5.98 -4.59 -31.87
CA GLN A 57 -5.91 -4.71 -30.42
C GLN A 57 -4.57 -5.31 -29.94
N ALA A 58 -4.08 -6.36 -30.61
CA ALA A 58 -2.77 -6.94 -30.31
C ALA A 58 -1.65 -5.90 -30.47
N LEU A 59 -1.70 -5.09 -31.53
CA LEU A 59 -0.76 -3.99 -31.75
C LEU A 59 -0.84 -2.93 -30.65
N HIS A 60 -2.05 -2.46 -30.31
CA HIS A 60 -2.23 -1.49 -29.23
C HIS A 60 -1.73 -2.02 -27.88
N ASN A 61 -1.99 -3.29 -27.57
CA ASN A 61 -1.51 -3.95 -26.37
C ASN A 61 0.02 -4.04 -26.35
N ASN A 62 0.64 -4.42 -27.47
CA ASN A 62 2.09 -4.46 -27.61
C ASN A 62 2.75 -3.08 -27.43
N VAL A 63 2.17 -2.03 -28.02
CA VAL A 63 2.64 -0.64 -27.85
C VAL A 63 2.54 -0.22 -26.39
N ARG A 64 1.40 -0.48 -25.72
CA ARG A 64 1.22 -0.20 -24.28
C ARG A 64 2.24 -0.95 -23.42
N ALA A 65 2.45 -2.25 -23.69
CA ALA A 65 3.44 -3.07 -22.97
C ALA A 65 4.86 -2.53 -23.17
N THR A 66 5.22 -2.14 -24.39
CA THR A 66 6.51 -1.53 -24.71
C THR A 66 6.74 -0.23 -23.92
N TRP A 67 5.75 0.67 -23.89
CA TRP A 67 5.85 1.89 -23.07
C TRP A 67 5.99 1.58 -21.58
N ARG A 68 5.24 0.59 -21.06
CA ARG A 68 5.36 0.17 -19.65
C ARG A 68 6.74 -0.39 -19.34
N ARG A 69 7.36 -1.18 -20.23
CA ARG A 69 8.74 -1.68 -20.06
C ARG A 69 9.77 -0.55 -20.04
N VAL A 70 9.68 0.39 -20.99
CA VAL A 70 10.57 1.56 -21.06
C VAL A 70 10.44 2.41 -19.80
N LEU A 71 9.21 2.78 -19.42
CA LEU A 71 8.96 3.60 -18.24
C LEU A 71 9.28 2.85 -16.94
N GLY A 72 9.07 1.54 -16.88
CA GLY A 72 9.39 0.69 -15.71
C GLY A 72 10.86 0.74 -15.31
N SER A 73 11.76 1.04 -16.24
CA SER A 73 13.19 1.14 -15.94
C SER A 73 13.58 2.44 -15.23
N PHE A 74 12.77 3.49 -15.36
CA PHE A 74 13.04 4.83 -14.79
C PHE A 74 12.04 5.26 -13.71
N PHE A 75 10.81 4.77 -13.82
CA PHE A 75 9.64 5.24 -13.09
C PHE A 75 8.83 4.07 -12.49
N ALA A 76 9.47 2.94 -12.16
CA ALA A 76 8.80 1.82 -11.46
C ALA A 76 7.94 2.28 -10.27
N PRO A 77 8.39 3.22 -9.41
CA PRO A 77 7.59 3.74 -8.31
C PRO A 77 6.27 4.40 -8.71
N LEU A 78 6.09 4.85 -9.95
CA LEU A 78 4.82 5.44 -10.44
C LEU A 78 3.91 4.38 -11.07
N LEU A 79 4.47 3.27 -11.54
CA LEU A 79 3.75 2.21 -12.23
C LEU A 79 3.23 1.13 -11.28
N ASN A 80 3.90 0.93 -10.14
CA ASN A 80 3.46 -0.04 -9.15
C ASN A 80 2.09 0.35 -8.57
N PRO A 81 1.16 -0.61 -8.41
CA PRO A 81 -0.10 -0.36 -7.74
C PRO A 81 0.14 0.09 -6.30
N LEU A 82 -0.75 0.90 -5.72
CA LEU A 82 -0.65 1.26 -4.31
C LEU A 82 -1.28 0.14 -3.47
N PRO A 83 -0.58 -0.43 -2.48
CA PRO A 83 -1.11 -1.50 -1.67
C PRO A 83 -2.20 -0.97 -0.74
N ALA A 84 -3.14 -1.83 -0.35
CA ALA A 84 -4.08 -1.46 0.70
C ALA A 84 -3.33 -1.14 2.01
N MET A 85 -3.70 -0.04 2.66
CA MET A 85 -3.13 0.40 3.93
C MET A 85 -4.23 0.60 4.97
N ALA A 86 -3.89 0.44 6.24
CA ALA A 86 -4.80 0.69 7.35
C ALA A 86 -4.05 1.12 8.61
N LEU A 87 -4.78 1.65 9.58
CA LEU A 87 -4.32 1.77 10.96
C LEU A 87 -4.84 0.58 11.75
N LEU A 88 -3.96 -0.08 12.49
CA LEU A 88 -4.31 -1.16 13.39
C LEU A 88 -4.18 -0.68 14.83
N GLN A 89 -5.24 -0.82 15.60
CA GLN A 89 -5.24 -0.55 17.03
C GLN A 89 -5.11 -1.86 17.82
N ALA A 90 -4.10 -1.98 18.67
CA ALA A 90 -4.01 -3.08 19.61
C ALA A 90 -4.94 -2.83 20.81
N GLN A 91 -5.95 -3.69 20.98
CA GLN A 91 -6.86 -3.62 22.13
C GLN A 91 -6.36 -4.49 23.28
N VAL A 92 -6.11 -3.85 24.43
CA VAL A 92 -5.72 -4.55 25.65
C VAL A 92 -6.93 -5.30 26.21
N THR A 93 -6.78 -6.63 26.36
CA THR A 93 -7.80 -7.48 26.96
C THR A 93 -7.47 -7.81 28.42
N ALA A 94 -8.46 -8.35 29.15
CA ALA A 94 -8.26 -8.81 30.53
C ALA A 94 -7.19 -9.89 30.71
N ARG A 95 -6.91 -10.65 29.65
CA ARG A 95 -5.96 -11.76 29.66
C ARG A 95 -4.53 -11.30 29.48
N MET A 96 -4.31 -10.08 29.02
CA MET A 96 -2.98 -9.54 28.81
C MET A 96 -2.39 -9.09 30.15
N THR A 97 -1.52 -9.93 30.72
CA THR A 97 -0.86 -9.65 32.00
C THR A 97 0.51 -9.01 31.84
N GLU A 98 1.18 -9.19 30.71
CA GLU A 98 2.54 -8.68 30.45
C GLU A 98 2.56 -7.75 29.25
N SER A 99 3.53 -6.82 29.23
CA SER A 99 3.77 -5.97 28.08
C SER A 99 4.38 -6.76 26.92
N MET A 100 4.02 -6.39 25.70
CA MET A 100 4.47 -7.06 24.47
C MET A 100 5.02 -6.03 23.49
N VAL A 101 6.04 -6.42 22.72
CA VAL A 101 6.58 -5.63 21.63
C VAL A 101 6.36 -6.38 20.32
N LEU A 102 5.71 -5.74 19.36
CA LEU A 102 5.52 -6.25 18.00
C LEU A 102 6.56 -5.57 17.10
N PRO A 103 7.58 -6.27 16.57
CA PRO A 103 8.56 -5.64 15.70
C PRO A 103 7.91 -5.13 14.40
N ALA A 104 8.61 -4.22 13.71
CA ALA A 104 8.23 -3.85 12.34
C ALA A 104 8.25 -5.09 11.43
N GLY A 105 7.33 -5.16 10.47
CA GLY A 105 7.15 -6.32 9.59
C GLY A 105 6.38 -7.48 10.20
N THR A 106 5.82 -7.34 11.41
CA THR A 106 4.98 -8.38 12.02
C THR A 106 3.75 -8.65 11.15
N PRO A 107 3.53 -9.90 10.70
CA PRO A 107 2.39 -10.22 9.85
C PRO A 107 1.09 -10.21 10.65
N VAL A 108 0.04 -9.68 10.04
CA VAL A 108 -1.32 -9.60 10.59
C VAL A 108 -2.30 -10.12 9.55
N GLN A 109 -3.20 -11.01 9.95
CA GLN A 109 -4.29 -11.47 9.10
C GLN A 109 -5.60 -10.79 9.49
N VAL A 110 -6.31 -10.28 8.49
CA VAL A 110 -7.62 -9.65 8.64
C VAL A 110 -8.62 -10.46 7.83
N THR A 111 -9.64 -10.97 8.50
CA THR A 111 -10.74 -11.68 7.83
C THR A 111 -11.87 -10.67 7.58
N SER A 112 -12.23 -10.49 6.31
CA SER A 112 -13.36 -9.66 5.90
C SER A 112 -14.69 -10.34 6.25
N SER A 113 -15.80 -9.59 6.18
CA SER A 113 -17.17 -10.13 6.30
C SER A 113 -17.42 -11.32 5.37
N ASP A 114 -16.80 -11.29 4.19
CA ASP A 114 -16.98 -12.28 3.13
C ASP A 114 -16.03 -13.48 3.28
N SER A 115 -15.45 -13.68 4.47
CA SER A 115 -14.46 -14.72 4.78
C SER A 115 -13.14 -14.64 3.99
N PHE A 116 -12.93 -13.58 3.21
CA PHE A 116 -11.66 -13.32 2.55
C PHE A 116 -10.58 -12.94 3.59
N VAL A 117 -9.44 -13.62 3.55
CA VAL A 117 -8.31 -13.36 4.46
C VAL A 117 -7.27 -12.49 3.74
N ALA A 118 -7.15 -11.24 4.20
CA ALA A 118 -6.10 -10.32 3.77
C ALA A 118 -4.88 -10.43 4.70
N SER A 119 -3.68 -10.39 4.14
CA SER A 119 -2.42 -10.35 4.89
C SER A 119 -1.84 -8.95 4.88
N PHE A 120 -1.53 -8.41 6.05
CA PHE A 120 -0.87 -7.14 6.27
C PHE A 120 0.43 -7.36 7.04
N GLN A 121 1.29 -6.34 7.08
CA GLN A 121 2.45 -6.29 7.95
C GLN A 121 2.54 -4.92 8.64
N THR A 122 3.02 -4.89 9.88
CA THR A 122 3.27 -3.63 10.61
C THR A 122 4.38 -2.83 9.95
N LEU A 123 4.24 -1.51 9.88
CA LEU A 123 5.23 -0.62 9.29
C LEU A 123 6.24 -0.05 10.31
N ALA A 124 6.01 -0.25 11.61
CA ALA A 124 6.88 0.17 12.69
C ALA A 124 6.72 -0.76 13.90
N GLU A 125 7.68 -0.74 14.83
CA GLU A 125 7.60 -1.51 16.07
C GLU A 125 6.46 -1.00 16.95
N LEU A 126 5.58 -1.84 17.50
CA LEU A 126 4.52 -1.42 18.42
C LEU A 126 4.70 -2.07 19.80
N ARG A 127 4.98 -1.26 20.82
CA ARG A 127 4.94 -1.68 22.22
C ARG A 127 3.53 -1.52 22.78
N VAL A 128 2.97 -2.60 23.29
CA VAL A 128 1.64 -2.67 23.90
C VAL A 128 1.80 -2.96 25.39
N VAL A 129 1.31 -2.04 26.22
CA VAL A 129 1.34 -2.14 27.68
C VAL A 129 -0.08 -2.41 28.17
N PRO A 130 -0.34 -3.30 29.14
CA PRO A 130 -1.71 -3.65 29.53
C PRO A 130 -2.41 -2.57 30.37
N MET A 131 -2.73 -1.46 29.72
CA MET A 131 -3.46 -0.31 30.26
C MET A 131 -4.53 0.16 29.27
N THR A 132 -5.61 0.75 29.77
CA THR A 132 -6.70 1.29 28.96
C THR A 132 -6.86 2.78 29.19
N LEU A 133 -7.20 3.52 28.12
CA LEU A 133 -7.56 4.94 28.22
C LEU A 133 -8.98 5.07 28.78
N GLU A 134 -9.10 5.55 30.01
CA GLU A 134 -10.36 5.66 30.74
C GLU A 134 -10.99 7.05 30.61
N ARG A 135 -10.18 8.12 30.64
CA ARG A 135 -10.70 9.50 30.64
C ARG A 135 -9.86 10.42 29.78
N CYS A 136 -10.56 11.38 29.16
CA CYS A 136 -9.99 12.53 28.49
C CYS A 136 -10.68 13.78 29.05
N GLU A 137 -9.93 14.65 29.71
CA GLU A 137 -10.47 15.84 30.37
C GLU A 137 -9.66 17.08 29.99
N VAL A 138 -10.29 18.25 30.06
CA VAL A 138 -9.60 19.54 29.89
C VAL A 138 -9.71 20.31 31.18
N LEU A 139 -8.57 20.47 31.86
CA LEU A 139 -8.43 21.20 33.10
C LEU A 139 -7.86 22.59 32.83
N ARG A 140 -7.92 23.47 33.84
CA ARG A 140 -7.15 24.72 33.81
C ARG A 140 -5.69 24.41 34.15
N ALA A 141 -4.78 25.17 33.54
CA ALA A 141 -3.37 25.15 33.84
C ALA A 141 -2.91 26.57 34.20
N PRO A 142 -1.76 26.74 34.89
CA PRO A 142 -1.25 28.06 35.26
C PRO A 142 -1.09 29.02 34.08
N GLN A 143 -0.78 28.48 32.89
CA GLN A 143 -0.56 29.26 31.66
C GLN A 143 -1.48 28.83 30.50
N GLY A 144 -2.73 28.45 30.79
CA GLY A 144 -3.71 28.10 29.76
C GLY A 144 -4.61 26.94 30.16
N LEU A 145 -4.58 25.89 29.35
CA LEU A 145 -5.43 24.71 29.53
C LEU A 145 -4.57 23.46 29.51
N ARG A 146 -4.99 22.43 30.23
CA ARG A 146 -4.31 21.13 30.29
C ARG A 146 -5.24 20.06 29.78
N LEU A 147 -4.87 19.42 28.68
CA LEU A 147 -5.53 18.21 28.20
C LEU A 147 -4.92 17.02 28.95
N THR A 148 -5.76 16.24 29.63
CA THR A 148 -5.32 15.06 30.38
C THR A 148 -5.88 13.78 29.76
N LEU A 149 -5.01 12.79 29.57
CA LEU A 149 -5.38 11.43 29.17
C LEU A 149 -5.03 10.48 30.30
N SER A 150 -6.06 9.92 30.96
CA SER A 150 -5.88 9.04 32.11
C SER A 150 -5.97 7.57 31.70
N PHE A 151 -4.87 6.87 31.89
CA PHE A 151 -4.72 5.44 31.66
C PHE A 151 -4.79 4.67 32.98
N MET A 152 -5.41 3.50 32.93
CA MET A 152 -5.52 2.60 34.07
C MET A 152 -5.01 1.21 33.70
N SER A 153 -4.16 0.65 34.56
CA SER A 153 -3.77 -0.75 34.54
C SER A 153 -4.51 -1.49 35.66
N ARG A 154 -4.92 -2.74 35.38
CA ARG A 154 -5.57 -3.60 36.39
C ARG A 154 -4.60 -4.15 37.43
N LEU A 155 -3.36 -4.41 37.00
CA LEU A 155 -2.29 -4.89 37.86
C LEU A 155 -1.29 -3.77 38.10
N SER A 156 -0.59 -3.82 39.23
CA SER A 156 0.49 -2.87 39.48
C SER A 156 1.67 -3.16 38.56
N ARG A 157 2.19 -2.11 37.90
CA ARG A 157 3.13 -2.19 36.78
C ARG A 157 4.50 -1.65 37.17
N PRO A 158 5.56 -2.49 37.22
CA PRO A 158 6.93 -2.01 37.35
C PRO A 158 7.55 -1.62 36.00
N ASP A 159 6.94 -2.04 34.90
CA ASP A 159 7.45 -1.87 33.55
C ASP A 159 7.26 -0.45 33.02
N ALA A 160 8.26 0.02 32.27
CA ALA A 160 8.22 1.30 31.60
C ALA A 160 7.24 1.27 30.41
N VAL A 161 6.50 2.36 30.25
CA VAL A 161 5.61 2.54 29.10
C VAL A 161 6.43 2.72 27.82
N GLY A 162 7.50 3.52 27.87
CA GLY A 162 8.33 3.82 26.70
C GLY A 162 7.59 4.69 25.70
N THR A 163 7.69 4.36 24.41
CA THR A 163 6.99 5.07 23.34
C THR A 163 5.52 4.66 23.27
N LEU A 164 4.63 5.56 23.68
CA LEU A 164 3.19 5.40 23.51
C LEU A 164 2.74 6.07 22.21
N ARG A 165 2.19 5.28 21.28
CA ARG A 165 1.57 5.80 20.06
C ARG A 165 0.07 5.97 20.22
N LEU A 166 -0.42 7.16 19.90
CA LEU A 166 -1.82 7.56 19.93
C LEU A 166 -2.25 7.95 18.51
N GLY A 167 -3.20 7.21 17.93
CA GLY A 167 -3.85 7.61 16.69
C GLY A 167 -4.99 8.57 16.96
N LEU A 168 -5.09 9.64 16.17
CA LEU A 168 -6.21 10.58 16.24
C LEU A 168 -7.32 10.15 15.28
N HIS A 169 -8.49 9.85 15.83
CA HIS A 169 -9.68 9.47 15.07
C HIS A 169 -10.88 10.29 15.53
N TYR A 170 -11.45 11.12 14.66
CA TYR A 170 -12.58 11.96 15.01
C TYR A 170 -13.82 11.50 14.26
N LEU A 171 -14.56 10.52 14.78
CA LEU A 171 -15.87 10.10 14.23
C LEU A 171 -15.85 9.85 12.70
N ASP A 172 -14.79 9.23 12.19
CA ASP A 172 -14.53 9.01 10.76
C ASP A 172 -14.43 10.29 9.89
N ASP A 173 -14.32 11.47 10.51
CA ASP A 173 -14.03 12.75 9.86
C ASP A 173 -12.52 13.06 9.91
N TYR A 174 -11.87 12.86 8.76
CA TYR A 174 -10.45 13.14 8.58
C TYR A 174 -10.10 14.63 8.80
N LEU A 175 -10.92 15.56 8.31
CA LEU A 175 -10.61 16.99 8.42
C LEU A 175 -10.72 17.47 9.87
N ALA A 176 -11.70 16.94 10.61
CA ALA A 176 -11.83 17.18 12.04
C ALA A 176 -10.62 16.63 12.82
N ALA A 177 -10.21 15.39 12.55
CA ALA A 177 -9.03 14.79 13.17
C ALA A 177 -7.74 15.57 12.85
N LEU A 178 -7.56 15.97 11.58
CA LEU A 178 -6.44 16.82 11.14
C LEU A 178 -6.45 18.18 11.83
N SER A 179 -7.62 18.80 12.00
CA SER A 179 -7.76 20.06 12.73
C SER A 179 -7.27 19.92 14.18
N VAL A 180 -7.64 18.84 14.86
CA VAL A 180 -7.15 18.59 16.23
C VAL A 180 -5.66 18.30 16.23
N PHE A 181 -5.15 17.51 15.27
CA PHE A 181 -3.73 17.23 15.13
C PHE A 181 -2.90 18.51 15.01
N VAL A 182 -3.29 19.41 14.11
CA VAL A 182 -2.63 20.71 13.90
C VAL A 182 -2.74 21.58 15.16
N GLN A 183 -3.89 21.56 15.84
CA GLN A 183 -4.06 22.28 17.10
C GLN A 183 -3.13 21.76 18.20
N LEU A 184 -3.03 20.44 18.37
CA LEU A 184 -2.09 19.83 19.31
C LEU A 184 -0.66 20.25 18.98
N ARG A 185 -0.23 20.10 17.71
CA ARG A 185 1.11 20.47 17.27
C ARG A 185 1.45 21.94 17.46
N THR A 186 0.49 22.83 17.23
CA THR A 186 0.71 24.29 17.26
C THR A 186 0.64 24.85 18.67
N HIS A 187 -0.21 24.28 19.53
CA HIS A 187 -0.50 24.84 20.85
C HIS A 187 0.12 24.07 22.02
N LEU A 188 0.67 22.88 21.81
CA LEU A 188 1.39 22.12 22.84
C LEU A 188 2.63 22.90 23.28
N GLN A 189 2.68 23.27 24.56
CA GLN A 189 3.82 23.95 25.18
C GLN A 189 4.70 22.97 25.94
N ARG A 190 4.09 22.00 26.63
CA ARG A 190 4.77 21.01 27.45
C ARG A 190 3.92 19.75 27.56
N ALA A 191 4.58 18.59 27.59
CA ALA A 191 3.94 17.34 27.97
C ALA A 191 4.68 16.73 29.17
N PHE A 192 3.94 16.14 30.09
CA PHE A 192 4.51 15.44 31.25
C PHE A 192 3.58 14.34 31.73
N VAL A 193 4.08 13.47 32.60
CA VAL A 193 3.33 12.34 33.14
C VAL A 193 3.20 12.43 34.66
N VAL A 194 2.06 11.99 35.18
CA VAL A 194 1.80 11.82 36.61
C VAL A 194 1.36 10.38 36.88
N TYR A 195 1.97 9.74 37.88
CA TYR A 195 1.65 8.37 38.29
C TYR A 195 0.93 8.35 39.64
N ASP A 196 -0.13 7.55 39.74
CA ASP A 196 -0.94 7.27 40.94
C ASP A 196 -1.34 8.46 41.82
N SER A 197 -1.37 9.66 41.23
CA SER A 197 -1.73 10.90 41.91
C SER A 197 -2.81 11.63 41.11
N PRO A 198 -3.77 12.30 41.76
CA PRO A 198 -4.75 13.11 41.05
C PRO A 198 -4.04 14.30 40.39
N VAL A 199 -4.44 14.60 39.15
CA VAL A 199 -3.95 15.77 38.43
C VAL A 199 -4.78 16.98 38.84
N THR A 200 -4.10 18.04 39.26
CA THR A 200 -4.64 19.35 39.58
C THR A 200 -3.98 20.43 38.72
N GLU A 201 -4.43 21.68 38.85
CA GLU A 201 -3.83 22.81 38.12
C GLU A 201 -2.34 22.96 38.42
N GLY A 202 -1.91 22.70 39.66
CA GLY A 202 -0.52 22.79 40.10
C GLY A 202 0.31 21.52 39.94
N SER A 203 -0.26 20.45 39.36
CA SER A 203 0.50 19.21 39.15
C SER A 203 1.67 19.41 38.19
N ASP A 204 2.78 18.76 38.52
CA ASP A 204 3.99 18.72 37.71
C ASP A 204 4.58 17.29 37.77
N GLY A 205 5.38 16.92 36.78
CA GLY A 205 5.98 15.59 36.68
C GLY A 205 7.06 15.49 35.61
N PRO A 206 7.63 14.29 35.41
CA PRO A 206 8.67 14.06 34.41
C PRO A 206 8.20 14.45 33.00
N SER A 207 9.04 15.22 32.30
CA SER A 207 8.74 15.71 30.95
C SER A 207 8.68 14.57 29.95
N CYS A 208 7.68 14.59 29.07
CA CYS A 208 7.53 13.65 27.97
C CYS A 208 7.95 14.33 26.67
N ALA A 209 8.74 13.66 25.82
CA ALA A 209 8.98 14.12 24.47
C ALA A 209 7.78 13.73 23.60
N VAL A 210 7.34 14.64 22.72
CA VAL A 210 6.17 14.42 21.86
C VAL A 210 6.56 14.66 20.42
N GLU A 211 6.32 13.66 19.59
CA GLU A 211 6.55 13.69 18.14
C GLU A 211 5.22 13.54 17.40
N PHE A 212 5.10 14.26 16.28
CA PHE A 212 3.91 14.30 15.45
C PHE A 212 4.22 13.67 14.09
N GLY A 213 3.37 12.74 13.66
CA GLY A 213 3.53 11.98 12.43
C GLY A 213 4.06 10.56 12.66
N PRO A 214 4.31 9.81 11.57
CA PRO A 214 4.91 8.50 11.65
C PRO A 214 6.42 8.67 11.87
N THR A 215 6.90 8.36 13.07
CA THR A 215 8.32 8.05 13.27
C THR A 215 8.54 6.64 12.71
N PHE A 216 9.16 6.56 11.54
CA PHE A 216 9.87 5.34 11.14
C PHE A 216 11.12 5.31 12.04
N ASP A 217 11.41 4.18 12.70
CA ASP A 217 12.52 4.08 13.67
C ASP A 217 13.89 4.40 13.05
N ASP A 218 13.96 4.46 11.72
CA ASP A 218 15.11 4.89 10.95
C ASP A 218 15.04 6.37 10.53
N SER A 219 16.18 7.07 10.63
CA SER A 219 16.33 8.42 10.08
C SER A 219 15.86 8.49 8.64
N TYR A 220 15.27 9.61 8.22
CA TYR A 220 14.87 9.85 6.82
C TYR A 220 16.00 9.64 5.81
N ALA A 221 17.27 9.75 6.25
CA ALA A 221 18.46 9.44 5.45
C ALA A 221 18.72 7.94 5.22
N ALA A 222 18.05 7.06 5.98
CA ALA A 222 18.05 5.61 5.83
C ALA A 222 16.71 5.10 5.24
N ASP A 223 15.80 5.99 4.87
CA ASP A 223 14.62 5.63 4.09
C ASP A 223 15.06 5.29 2.66
N GLU A 224 15.32 4.01 2.41
CA GLU A 224 15.66 3.48 1.08
C GLU A 224 14.49 3.60 0.09
N ARG A 225 13.30 4.03 0.54
CA ARG A 225 12.14 4.20 -0.36
C ARG A 225 12.39 5.36 -1.31
N ASN A 226 12.09 5.11 -2.58
CA ASN A 226 12.11 6.16 -3.60
C ASN A 226 11.22 7.34 -3.15
N PRO A 227 11.66 8.61 -3.30
CA PRO A 227 10.90 9.78 -2.84
C PRO A 227 9.51 9.89 -3.50
N LEU A 228 9.37 9.40 -4.75
CA LEU A 228 8.06 9.32 -5.41
C LEU A 228 7.12 8.34 -4.69
N THR A 229 7.64 7.21 -4.19
CA THR A 229 6.85 6.26 -3.39
C THR A 229 6.37 6.91 -2.10
N ALA A 230 7.23 7.69 -1.42
CA ALA A 230 6.85 8.39 -0.20
C ALA A 230 5.70 9.39 -0.44
N VAL A 231 5.82 10.23 -1.48
CA VAL A 231 4.77 11.19 -1.86
C VAL A 231 3.47 10.47 -2.23
N ARG A 232 3.54 9.40 -3.03
CA ARG A 232 2.35 8.62 -3.38
C ARG A 232 1.70 7.98 -2.17
N SER A 233 2.48 7.44 -1.23
CA SER A 233 1.96 6.83 -0.01
C SER A 233 1.24 7.85 0.86
N PHE A 234 1.76 9.07 0.99
CA PHE A 234 1.11 10.17 1.71
C PHE A 234 -0.27 10.49 1.12
N PHE A 235 -0.38 10.67 -0.20
CA PHE A 235 -1.67 10.94 -0.84
C PHE A 235 -2.61 9.74 -0.86
N HIS A 236 -2.07 8.52 -0.83
CA HIS A 236 -2.85 7.30 -0.78
C HIS A 236 -3.53 7.10 0.58
N PHE A 237 -2.80 7.33 1.67
CA PHE A 237 -3.25 7.08 3.02
C PHE A 237 -2.74 8.17 3.98
N PRO A 238 -3.33 9.38 3.93
CA PRO A 238 -2.87 10.50 4.77
C PRO A 238 -3.18 10.30 6.26
N GLN A 239 -4.09 9.40 6.62
CA GLN A 239 -4.44 9.09 8.01
C GLN A 239 -3.24 8.57 8.82
N GLN A 240 -2.23 7.96 8.17
CA GLN A 240 -0.99 7.54 8.86
C GLN A 240 -0.21 8.70 9.48
N GLU A 241 -0.45 9.93 9.02
CA GLU A 241 0.18 11.15 9.55
C GLU A 241 -0.47 11.62 10.85
N LEU A 242 -1.68 11.14 11.17
CA LEU A 242 -2.44 11.53 12.36
C LEU A 242 -2.04 10.71 13.59
N LEU A 243 -0.74 10.45 13.74
CA LEU A 243 -0.15 9.72 14.87
C LEU A 243 0.60 10.70 15.79
N LEU A 244 0.38 10.56 17.08
CA LEU A 244 1.08 11.26 18.14
C LEU A 244 1.93 10.24 18.91
N GLN A 245 3.24 10.44 18.97
CA GLN A 245 4.14 9.57 19.72
C GLN A 245 4.60 10.29 20.97
N VAL A 246 4.39 9.67 22.13
CA VAL A 246 4.76 10.24 23.43
C VAL A 246 5.80 9.34 24.05
N GLN A 247 7.01 9.85 24.24
CA GLN A 247 8.06 9.18 25.00
C GLN A 247 7.80 9.38 26.48
N VAL A 248 7.29 8.33 27.14
CA VAL A 248 6.88 8.38 28.54
C VAL A 248 8.04 7.93 29.44
N PRO A 249 8.55 8.80 30.33
CA PRO A 249 9.60 8.42 31.28
C PRO A 249 9.13 7.30 32.24
N PRO A 250 10.03 6.40 32.67
CA PRO A 250 9.69 5.35 33.61
C PRO A 250 9.27 5.91 34.97
N SER A 251 8.34 5.23 35.63
CA SER A 251 8.01 5.50 37.04
C SER A 251 9.09 4.94 37.95
N GLY A 252 9.39 5.64 39.05
CA GLY A 252 10.27 5.13 40.10
C GLY A 252 9.63 4.09 41.02
N ARG A 253 8.32 3.87 40.90
CA ARG A 253 7.54 2.90 41.70
C ARG A 253 6.53 2.15 40.82
N PRO A 254 6.12 0.93 41.20
CA PRO A 254 5.02 0.25 40.53
C PRO A 254 3.77 1.12 40.50
N TRP A 255 3.09 1.16 39.35
CA TRP A 255 1.96 2.05 39.14
C TRP A 255 0.69 1.36 38.66
N ASN A 256 -0.47 1.93 38.98
CA ASN A 256 -1.77 1.44 38.51
C ASN A 256 -2.49 2.47 37.65
N ARG A 257 -2.20 3.76 37.85
CA ARG A 257 -2.74 4.88 37.08
C ARG A 257 -1.59 5.72 36.53
N MET A 258 -1.72 6.09 35.26
CA MET A 258 -0.84 7.03 34.60
C MET A 258 -1.71 8.09 33.92
N THR A 259 -1.43 9.36 34.16
CA THR A 259 -2.09 10.46 33.44
C THR A 259 -1.05 11.22 32.63
N LEU A 260 -1.25 11.26 31.32
CA LEU A 260 -0.49 12.13 30.42
C LEU A 260 -1.14 13.50 30.40
N CYS A 261 -0.33 14.53 30.63
CA CYS A 261 -0.75 15.91 30.70
C CYS A 261 -0.11 16.69 29.55
N PHE A 262 -0.93 17.31 28.72
CA PHE A 262 -0.51 18.20 27.64
C PHE A 262 -0.91 19.62 28.02
N ASP A 263 0.07 20.44 28.37
CA ASP A 263 -0.12 21.86 28.65
C ASP A 263 -0.20 22.61 27.33
N MET A 264 -1.36 23.22 27.11
CA MET A 264 -1.76 23.89 25.89
C MET A 264 -1.77 25.39 26.10
N SER A 265 -1.34 26.13 25.09
CA SER A 265 -1.35 27.60 25.14
C SER A 265 -2.78 28.15 25.32
N PRO A 266 -2.94 29.36 25.89
CA PRO A 266 -4.26 29.96 26.13
C PRO A 266 -5.10 30.16 24.87
N LYS A 267 -4.46 30.18 23.69
CA LYS A 267 -5.09 30.35 22.38
C LYS A 267 -5.63 29.04 21.80
N TRP A 268 -5.50 27.91 22.49
CA TRP A 268 -5.96 26.61 21.97
C TRP A 268 -7.48 26.61 21.71
N PRO A 269 -7.93 26.46 20.43
CA PRO A 269 -9.32 26.66 20.07
C PRO A 269 -10.29 25.62 20.63
N ARG A 270 -9.83 24.37 20.85
CA ARG A 270 -10.66 23.23 21.29
C ARG A 270 -11.88 22.99 20.40
N ARG A 271 -11.73 23.26 19.10
CA ARG A 271 -12.77 23.05 18.10
C ARG A 271 -12.17 22.28 16.91
N PRO A 272 -12.56 21.02 16.69
CA PRO A 272 -13.57 20.29 17.44
C PRO A 272 -13.12 19.94 18.87
N ALA A 273 -14.07 19.61 19.75
CA ALA A 273 -13.79 19.37 21.16
C ALA A 273 -13.02 18.04 21.34
N PRO A 274 -11.95 18.02 22.16
CA PRO A 274 -11.27 16.77 22.49
C PRO A 274 -12.17 15.91 23.39
N PHE A 275 -12.19 14.61 23.11
CA PHE A 275 -12.93 13.61 23.87
C PHE A 275 -12.13 12.30 23.88
N ARG A 276 -12.59 11.30 24.64
CA ARG A 276 -11.79 10.10 24.93
C ARG A 276 -11.49 9.27 23.67
N GLU A 277 -12.51 8.99 22.87
CA GLU A 277 -12.41 8.13 21.69
C GLU A 277 -11.60 8.78 20.56
N LEU A 278 -11.34 10.09 20.65
CA LEU A 278 -10.41 10.79 19.77
C LEU A 278 -9.01 10.17 19.79
N PHE A 279 -8.57 9.73 20.96
CA PHE A 279 -7.22 9.22 21.18
C PHE A 279 -7.26 7.70 21.24
N GLN A 280 -6.80 7.06 20.18
CA GLN A 280 -6.70 5.61 20.11
C GLN A 280 -5.28 5.17 20.52
N PRO A 281 -5.09 4.55 21.70
CA PRO A 281 -3.77 4.06 22.10
C PRO A 281 -3.37 2.81 21.34
N PHE A 282 -2.05 2.61 21.25
CA PHE A 282 -1.41 1.44 20.65
C PHE A 282 -1.77 1.26 19.16
N VAL A 283 -1.70 2.35 18.40
CA VAL A 283 -1.97 2.35 16.97
C VAL A 283 -0.66 2.21 16.18
N VAL A 284 -0.69 1.36 15.14
CA VAL A 284 0.41 1.16 14.19
C VAL A 284 -0.15 1.12 12.76
N PRO A 285 0.50 1.80 11.79
CA PRO A 285 0.12 1.66 10.39
C PRO A 285 0.55 0.29 9.86
N VAL A 286 -0.29 -0.29 9.00
CA VAL A 286 -0.07 -1.60 8.37
C VAL A 286 -0.25 -1.50 6.86
N CYS A 287 0.48 -2.31 6.10
CA CYS A 287 0.34 -2.40 4.65
C CYS A 287 0.11 -3.83 4.17
N ASN A 288 -0.69 -3.99 3.12
CA ASN A 288 -0.94 -5.27 2.46
C ASN A 288 0.18 -5.55 1.45
N LEU A 289 1.37 -5.78 1.98
CA LEU A 289 2.53 -6.25 1.23
C LEU A 289 3.19 -7.36 2.01
N ARG A 290 3.75 -8.31 1.28
CA ARG A 290 4.55 -9.39 1.85
C ARG A 290 5.73 -9.65 0.94
N ARG A 291 6.93 -9.60 1.50
CA ARG A 291 8.14 -10.02 0.82
C ARG A 291 8.23 -11.54 0.83
N SER A 292 8.54 -12.13 -0.31
CA SER A 292 8.73 -13.58 -0.44
C SER A 292 9.55 -13.89 -1.69
N PRO A 293 10.36 -14.97 -1.68
CA PRO A 293 10.93 -15.49 -2.91
C PRO A 293 9.82 -15.98 -3.86
N ALA A 294 10.10 -15.92 -5.16
CA ALA A 294 9.36 -16.60 -6.21
C ALA A 294 9.82 -18.06 -6.32
N ALA A 295 9.05 -18.88 -7.03
CA ALA A 295 9.52 -20.20 -7.45
C ALA A 295 10.74 -20.04 -8.38
N PRO A 296 11.79 -20.86 -8.22
CA PRO A 296 12.96 -20.79 -9.09
C PRO A 296 12.60 -20.95 -10.56
N ILE A 297 13.21 -20.15 -11.42
CA ILE A 297 12.98 -20.17 -12.86
C ILE A 297 14.18 -20.84 -13.52
N LEU A 298 13.94 -21.88 -14.31
CA LEU A 298 14.95 -22.45 -15.19
C LEU A 298 14.95 -21.68 -16.50
N CYS A 299 15.98 -20.87 -16.73
CA CYS A 299 16.21 -20.17 -17.99
C CYS A 299 17.09 -21.02 -18.90
N ASP A 300 16.48 -21.64 -19.90
CA ASP A 300 17.12 -22.53 -20.88
C ASP A 300 17.20 -21.93 -22.29
N GLY A 301 16.79 -20.66 -22.44
CA GLY A 301 16.80 -19.96 -23.73
C GLY A 301 15.75 -20.45 -24.74
N THR A 302 14.82 -21.33 -24.34
CA THR A 302 13.76 -21.85 -25.24
C THR A 302 12.49 -21.00 -25.24
N GLN A 303 12.34 -20.12 -24.25
CA GLN A 303 11.19 -19.25 -24.06
C GLN A 303 11.61 -17.78 -24.09
N ASP A 304 10.77 -16.94 -24.70
CA ASP A 304 10.96 -15.49 -24.75
C ASP A 304 10.70 -14.82 -23.38
N ALA A 305 9.77 -15.38 -22.60
CA ALA A 305 9.36 -14.88 -21.30
C ALA A 305 9.09 -16.03 -20.33
N TYR A 306 9.49 -15.85 -19.07
CA TYR A 306 9.39 -16.86 -18.02
C TYR A 306 8.40 -16.38 -16.94
N PRO A 307 7.29 -17.08 -16.70
CA PRO A 307 6.27 -16.65 -15.75
C PRO A 307 6.81 -16.65 -14.32
N ILE A 308 6.42 -15.63 -13.55
CA ILE A 308 6.77 -15.52 -12.14
C ILE A 308 5.66 -16.18 -11.33
N HIS A 309 6.00 -17.26 -10.63
CA HIS A 309 5.08 -17.97 -9.77
C HIS A 309 5.40 -17.72 -8.30
N PHE A 310 4.36 -17.47 -7.52
CA PHE A 310 4.47 -17.45 -6.07
C PHE A 310 4.63 -18.89 -5.56
N VAL A 311 5.57 -19.13 -4.65
CA VAL A 311 5.90 -20.47 -4.13
C VAL A 311 4.70 -21.16 -3.50
N HIS A 312 3.79 -20.38 -2.91
CA HIS A 312 2.56 -20.92 -2.31
C HIS A 312 1.42 -20.75 -3.30
N SER A 313 0.69 -21.82 -3.59
CA SER A 313 -0.44 -21.81 -4.55
C SER A 313 -1.69 -21.08 -4.05
N ALA A 314 -1.58 -20.27 -3.00
CA ALA A 314 -2.72 -19.52 -2.46
C ALA A 314 -3.13 -18.45 -3.49
N ALA A 315 -4.32 -18.62 -4.06
CA ALA A 315 -4.90 -17.75 -5.09
C ALA A 315 -5.15 -16.29 -4.64
N SER A 316 -4.82 -15.95 -3.40
CA SER A 316 -5.05 -14.62 -2.79
C SER A 316 -3.90 -13.63 -2.99
N TYR A 317 -2.75 -14.06 -3.54
CA TYR A 317 -1.60 -13.17 -3.75
C TYR A 317 -1.46 -12.75 -5.21
N ARG A 318 -1.11 -11.48 -5.41
CA ARG A 318 -0.74 -10.92 -6.71
C ARG A 318 0.63 -10.28 -6.60
N LEU A 319 1.46 -10.42 -7.64
CA LEU A 319 2.75 -9.73 -7.70
C LEU A 319 2.53 -8.22 -7.68
N HIS A 320 3.14 -7.54 -6.70
CA HIS A 320 3.11 -6.09 -6.60
C HIS A 320 4.32 -5.46 -7.31
N SER A 321 5.52 -5.93 -6.96
CA SER A 321 6.80 -5.44 -7.49
C SER A 321 7.85 -6.53 -7.36
N ILE A 322 8.96 -6.38 -8.10
CA ILE A 322 10.15 -7.23 -7.96
C ILE A 322 11.20 -6.43 -7.20
N ASP A 323 11.66 -6.97 -6.08
CA ASP A 323 12.73 -6.36 -5.28
C ASP A 323 14.11 -6.60 -5.89
N GLY A 324 14.30 -7.75 -6.56
CA GLY A 324 15.53 -8.10 -7.26
C GLY A 324 15.43 -9.45 -7.97
N VAL A 325 16.23 -9.62 -9.02
CA VAL A 325 16.38 -10.88 -9.76
C VAL A 325 17.82 -11.35 -9.61
N TYR A 326 18.01 -12.62 -9.28
CA TYR A 326 19.31 -13.19 -8.98
C TYR A 326 19.49 -14.48 -9.75
N ARG A 327 20.68 -14.75 -10.25
CA ARG A 327 21.07 -16.08 -10.73
C ARG A 327 21.55 -16.91 -9.55
N ILE A 328 21.01 -18.10 -9.41
CA ILE A 328 21.42 -19.10 -8.42
C ILE A 328 22.66 -19.82 -8.95
N THR A 329 23.79 -19.67 -8.27
CA THR A 329 25.05 -20.35 -8.60
C THR A 329 25.55 -21.16 -7.40
N SER A 330 26.50 -22.07 -7.61
CA SER A 330 27.15 -22.82 -6.52
C SER A 330 27.81 -21.93 -5.47
N ASN A 331 28.23 -20.72 -5.88
CA ASN A 331 28.92 -19.75 -5.03
C ASN A 331 27.97 -18.71 -4.42
N GLY A 332 26.66 -18.86 -4.61
CA GLY A 332 25.62 -17.97 -4.07
C GLY A 332 24.79 -17.26 -5.14
N LEU A 333 24.06 -16.23 -4.71
CA LEU A 333 23.15 -15.43 -5.55
C LEU A 333 23.92 -14.31 -6.26
N VAL A 334 23.87 -14.30 -7.59
CA VAL A 334 24.50 -13.25 -8.41
C VAL A 334 23.40 -12.34 -8.97
N PRO A 335 23.37 -11.03 -8.65
CA PRO A 335 22.29 -10.15 -9.13
C PRO A 335 22.31 -10.01 -10.65
N ILE A 336 21.12 -10.09 -11.25
CA ILE A 336 20.88 -9.75 -12.66
C ILE A 336 20.32 -8.33 -12.68
N PRO A 337 20.95 -7.36 -13.33
CA PRO A 337 20.44 -6.00 -13.40
C PRO A 337 19.20 -5.91 -14.29
N GLN A 338 18.31 -4.97 -14.00
CA GLN A 338 17.21 -4.62 -14.90
C GLN A 338 17.79 -4.03 -16.20
N THR A 339 17.21 -4.36 -17.35
CA THR A 339 17.62 -3.79 -18.63
C THR A 339 17.52 -2.27 -18.59
N THR A 340 18.59 -1.61 -19.00
CA THR A 340 18.60 -0.16 -19.23
C THR A 340 18.80 0.09 -20.73
N LEU A 341 18.76 1.36 -21.16
CA LEU A 341 19.11 1.72 -22.54
C LEU A 341 20.53 1.28 -22.95
N ARG A 342 21.42 1.00 -21.99
CA ARG A 342 22.68 0.31 -22.24
C ARG A 342 22.45 -1.19 -22.19
N GLU A 343 22.82 -1.88 -23.26
CA GLU A 343 22.79 -3.34 -23.36
C GLU A 343 23.84 -3.97 -22.43
N ALA A 344 23.46 -4.16 -21.17
CA ALA A 344 24.18 -5.04 -20.25
C ALA A 344 23.58 -6.45 -20.35
N THR A 345 24.41 -7.45 -20.64
CA THR A 345 24.03 -8.86 -20.55
C THR A 345 24.85 -9.50 -19.41
N PRO A 346 24.22 -10.26 -18.50
CA PRO A 346 22.80 -10.60 -18.43
C PRO A 346 21.92 -9.41 -17.94
N SER A 347 20.66 -9.37 -18.36
CA SER A 347 19.67 -8.41 -17.86
C SER A 347 18.25 -8.98 -17.87
N TYR A 348 17.33 -8.34 -17.14
CA TYR A 348 15.91 -8.71 -17.11
C TYR A 348 14.98 -7.52 -17.41
N GLU A 349 13.83 -7.81 -18.03
CA GLU A 349 12.70 -6.89 -18.15
C GLU A 349 11.45 -7.55 -17.54
N LEU A 350 10.61 -6.74 -16.89
CA LEU A 350 9.31 -7.22 -16.40
C LEU A 350 8.25 -6.99 -17.48
N GLU A 351 7.55 -8.05 -17.85
CA GLU A 351 6.38 -7.99 -18.72
C GLU A 351 5.13 -8.39 -17.95
N HIS A 352 4.09 -7.56 -18.07
CA HIS A 352 2.75 -7.90 -17.60
C HIS A 352 1.95 -8.41 -18.79
N VAL A 353 1.69 -9.71 -18.81
CA VAL A 353 0.89 -10.38 -19.83
C VAL A 353 -0.57 -10.32 -19.42
N HIS A 354 -1.37 -9.62 -20.22
CA HIS A 354 -2.81 -9.63 -20.10
C HIS A 354 -3.34 -10.88 -20.82
N ILE A 355 -3.79 -11.89 -20.06
CA ILE A 355 -4.46 -13.04 -20.65
C ILE A 355 -5.95 -12.72 -20.70
N PRO A 356 -6.55 -12.49 -21.88
CA PRO A 356 -7.99 -12.31 -21.98
C PRO A 356 -8.67 -13.62 -21.57
N ASN A 357 -9.44 -13.58 -20.48
CA ASN A 357 -10.27 -14.71 -20.09
C ASN A 357 -11.45 -14.82 -21.07
N ALA A 358 -11.60 -15.99 -21.69
CA ALA A 358 -12.77 -16.32 -22.50
C ALA A 358 -13.99 -16.48 -21.59
N GLY A 359 -14.61 -15.36 -21.18
CA GLY A 359 -15.80 -15.41 -20.32
C GLY A 359 -16.23 -14.11 -19.62
N GLY A 360 -15.62 -12.95 -19.91
CA GLY A 360 -16.07 -11.67 -19.35
C GLY A 360 -15.80 -11.47 -17.85
N GLN A 361 -15.15 -12.42 -17.17
CA GLN A 361 -14.52 -12.18 -15.88
C GLN A 361 -13.17 -11.48 -16.06
N SER A 362 -12.79 -10.65 -15.08
CA SER A 362 -11.57 -9.84 -15.10
C SER A 362 -10.36 -10.64 -15.62
N ALA A 363 -9.62 -10.04 -16.56
CA ALA A 363 -8.43 -10.64 -17.13
C ALA A 363 -7.42 -10.99 -16.02
N SER A 364 -6.83 -12.18 -16.09
CA SER A 364 -5.74 -12.56 -15.19
C SER A 364 -4.45 -11.93 -15.72
N GLU A 365 -3.98 -10.88 -15.05
CA GLU A 365 -2.65 -10.34 -15.29
C GLU A 365 -1.61 -11.30 -14.72
N THR A 366 -0.85 -11.94 -15.61
CA THR A 366 0.30 -12.77 -15.22
C THR A 366 1.56 -11.98 -15.48
N SER A 367 2.49 -11.97 -14.53
CA SER A 367 3.76 -11.28 -14.70
C SER A 367 4.85 -12.28 -15.08
N ALA A 368 5.70 -11.91 -16.03
CA ALA A 368 6.79 -12.72 -16.54
C ALA A 368 8.09 -11.92 -16.64
N LEU A 369 9.21 -12.61 -16.54
CA LEU A 369 10.54 -12.07 -16.79
C LEU A 369 10.94 -12.34 -18.23
N ILE A 370 11.31 -11.29 -18.96
CA ILE A 370 12.08 -11.42 -20.20
C ILE A 370 13.55 -11.38 -19.80
N LEU A 371 14.27 -12.46 -20.04
CA LEU A 371 15.65 -12.63 -19.62
C LEU A 371 16.59 -12.55 -20.82
N ARG A 372 17.46 -11.53 -20.83
CA ARG A 372 18.49 -11.37 -21.87
C ARG A 372 19.75 -12.13 -21.46
N MET A 373 19.73 -13.44 -21.71
CA MET A 373 20.83 -14.36 -21.40
C MET A 373 21.18 -15.21 -22.63
N PRO A 374 21.99 -14.70 -23.59
CA PRO A 374 22.27 -15.40 -24.85
C PRO A 374 22.92 -16.78 -24.66
N SER A 375 23.67 -16.96 -23.57
CA SER A 375 24.32 -18.23 -23.25
C SER A 375 23.37 -19.29 -22.67
N ALA A 376 22.13 -18.93 -22.29
CA ALA A 376 21.21 -19.84 -21.59
C ALA A 376 20.82 -21.08 -22.40
N LEU A 377 20.88 -21.01 -23.73
CA LEU A 377 20.62 -22.16 -24.60
C LEU A 377 21.72 -23.23 -24.52
N VAL A 378 22.94 -22.82 -24.21
CA VAL A 378 24.11 -23.71 -24.08
C VAL A 378 24.34 -24.11 -22.62
N ASP A 379 24.13 -23.16 -21.70
CA ASP A 379 24.33 -23.32 -20.26
C ASP A 379 23.09 -22.79 -19.52
N PRO A 380 22.07 -23.64 -19.29
CA PRO A 380 20.84 -23.25 -18.60
C PRO A 380 21.12 -22.73 -17.20
N ALA A 381 20.49 -21.62 -16.84
CA ALA A 381 20.67 -20.97 -15.55
C ALA A 381 19.43 -21.09 -14.66
N GLN A 382 19.64 -21.34 -13.37
CA GLN A 382 18.59 -21.17 -12.37
C GLN A 382 18.57 -19.73 -11.87
N ILE A 383 17.37 -19.15 -11.77
CA ILE A 383 17.11 -17.77 -11.37
C ILE A 383 16.17 -17.76 -10.16
#